data_AF-A0A8S3YZ24-F1
#
_entry.id   AF-A0A8S3YZ24-F1
#
_cell.length_a   1.000
_cell.length_b   1.000
_cell.length_c   1.000
_cell.angle_alpha   90.00
_cell.angle_beta   90.00
_cell.angle_gamma   90.00
#
_symmetry.space_group_name_H-M   'P 1'
#
loop_
_entity.id
_entity.type
_entity.pdbx_description
1 polymer ?
#
loop_
_entity_poly.entity_id
_entity_poly.type
_entity_poly.pdbx_seq_one_letter_code
_entity_poly.pdbx_strand_id
1 'polypeptide(L)'
;MDRYKNIPEGSSTARSDDERNLQNITEDEEEAFSSDQEEQCKRRGGSWRNFLKKKVLYVTELWNKFTIFLWRLGEIHIFKLVTLFIIIVSVNEVSALTAIYVLLVAVLLPLSKASLLLSHVTLVWTTVIILAKMIFQLSLVETHYWITGCEDHNISTSEGNETDNAIWFGLQKIWSPSINSTISHYLRFYVLVLVLIVFESIIRYHQRQYYRNPLIHKPDRGILFSSITRADADKGIVSCIKFFANYFFYKFGLECCYIMTAVTVCLRVDAVALVYIVLVAAIMMMSRRTIANLWPIYKLVLAILLAVQFIVVLGFPPGVCIQYPWAENKNLTPNLKQWLYLPDYIKPPHSLVLIADFLQLLFVSLQAFVFSIEGNRERMERYGGGDNADILDDVEQNKPIPCKDFTLEQTKGIDMVKHLVFEHMFWLTMAIVFITGATRINIFSLFYVIAVFCFMWFGKEFFLKPLRSMLR
;
A
#
# COMPACT_ATOMS: atom_id res chain seq x y z
N MET A 1 23.56 -25.80 38.94
CA MET A 1 23.27 -27.20 39.31
C MET A 1 23.49 -28.02 38.06
N ASP A 2 24.75 -28.43 37.87
CA ASP A 2 25.18 -29.30 36.77
C ASP A 2 24.72 -30.73 37.03
N ARG A 3 24.15 -31.38 36.01
CA ARG A 3 24.13 -32.84 35.93
C ARG A 3 23.87 -33.28 34.49
N TYR A 4 24.95 -33.47 33.74
CA TYR A 4 25.34 -34.73 33.11
C TYR A 4 26.32 -34.46 31.97
N LYS A 5 27.60 -34.76 32.26
CA LYS A 5 28.69 -34.89 31.30
C LYS A 5 29.26 -36.30 31.48
N ASN A 6 29.80 -36.86 30.39
CA ASN A 6 30.53 -38.13 30.20
C ASN A 6 29.60 -39.28 29.75
N ILE A 7 29.84 -40.01 28.65
CA ILE A 7 31.01 -40.83 28.23
C ILE A 7 30.91 -41.05 26.68
N PRO A 8 31.89 -41.59 25.91
CA PRO A 8 33.26 -41.14 25.54
C PRO A 8 33.44 -40.91 24.01
N GLU A 9 34.65 -40.48 23.63
CA GLU A 9 35.16 -40.35 22.26
C GLU A 9 35.34 -41.69 21.52
N GLY A 10 35.08 -41.72 20.21
CA GLY A 10 35.59 -42.74 19.30
C GLY A 10 34.59 -43.38 18.31
N SER A 11 34.11 -42.63 17.31
CA SER A 11 33.92 -43.20 15.96
C SER A 11 33.97 -42.10 14.89
N SER A 12 35.05 -42.12 14.12
CA SER A 12 35.24 -41.38 12.90
C SER A 12 34.21 -41.82 11.85
N THR A 13 33.38 -40.90 11.37
CA THR A 13 32.74 -41.04 10.05
C THR A 13 33.03 -39.79 9.25
N ALA A 14 33.80 -39.98 8.19
CA ALA A 14 34.12 -39.02 7.16
C ALA A 14 32.84 -38.40 6.61
N ARG A 15 32.62 -37.12 6.93
CA ARG A 15 31.62 -36.27 6.29
C ARG A 15 32.22 -34.87 6.16
N SER A 16 33.34 -34.81 5.46
CA SER A 16 33.94 -33.58 4.96
C SER A 16 33.98 -33.65 3.44
N ASP A 17 33.83 -32.48 2.82
CA ASP A 17 34.32 -32.09 1.49
C ASP A 17 33.29 -31.93 0.34
N ASP A 18 32.18 -32.66 0.32
CA ASP A 18 31.20 -32.49 -0.79
C ASP A 18 30.31 -31.25 -0.69
N GLU A 19 30.00 -30.75 0.52
CA GLU A 19 29.13 -29.56 0.68
C GLU A 19 29.84 -28.24 0.37
N ARG A 20 31.18 -28.23 0.27
CA ARG A 20 31.95 -27.00 0.06
C ARG A 20 32.08 -26.60 -1.41
N ASN A 21 31.90 -27.53 -2.36
CA ASN A 21 32.03 -27.26 -3.79
C ASN A 21 30.74 -26.77 -4.48
N LEU A 22 29.56 -26.93 -3.85
CA LEU A 22 28.29 -26.58 -4.48
C LEU A 22 27.96 -25.07 -4.49
N GLN A 23 28.74 -24.25 -3.79
CA GLN A 23 28.49 -22.80 -3.65
C GLN A 23 29.30 -21.94 -4.63
N ASN A 24 30.16 -22.54 -5.46
CA ASN A 24 31.05 -21.82 -6.38
C ASN A 24 30.89 -22.19 -7.86
N ILE A 25 29.75 -22.78 -8.24
CA ILE A 25 29.48 -23.19 -9.63
C ILE A 25 28.83 -22.02 -10.36
N THR A 26 29.48 -21.50 -11.40
CA THR A 26 28.90 -20.50 -12.32
C THR A 26 27.87 -21.16 -13.25
N GLU A 27 26.90 -20.41 -13.78
CA GLU A 27 25.81 -20.94 -14.64
C GLU A 27 26.34 -21.78 -15.83
N ASP A 28 27.53 -21.47 -16.34
CA ASP A 28 28.19 -22.23 -17.43
C ASP A 28 28.76 -23.60 -16.99
N GLU A 29 29.04 -23.80 -15.70
CA GLU A 29 29.53 -25.07 -15.14
C GLU A 29 28.38 -26.01 -14.73
N GLU A 30 27.18 -25.48 -14.44
CA GLU A 30 25.96 -26.28 -14.25
C GLU A 30 25.52 -27.01 -15.53
N GLU A 31 25.68 -26.38 -16.70
CA GLU A 31 25.36 -27.01 -17.98
C GLU A 31 26.32 -28.17 -18.31
N ALA A 32 27.62 -28.02 -18.06
CA ALA A 32 28.62 -29.08 -18.28
C ALA A 32 28.46 -30.26 -17.29
N PHE A 33 28.08 -29.99 -16.03
CA PHE A 33 27.80 -31.03 -15.04
C PHE A 33 26.50 -31.79 -15.37
N SER A 34 25.54 -31.13 -16.03
CA SER A 34 24.30 -31.75 -16.47
C SER A 34 24.50 -32.72 -17.65
N SER A 35 25.40 -32.41 -18.59
CA SER A 35 25.69 -33.27 -19.75
C SER A 35 26.46 -34.54 -19.36
N ASP A 36 27.41 -34.44 -18.42
CA ASP A 36 28.20 -35.59 -17.96
C ASP A 36 27.39 -36.55 -17.07
N GLN A 37 26.40 -36.04 -16.32
CA GLN A 37 25.46 -36.89 -15.58
C GLN A 37 24.43 -37.58 -16.48
N GLU A 38 24.10 -37.01 -17.63
CA GLU A 38 23.15 -37.61 -18.58
C GLU A 38 23.72 -38.87 -19.25
N GLU A 39 25.03 -38.88 -19.55
CA GLU A 39 25.71 -40.05 -20.13
C GLU A 39 25.92 -41.20 -19.13
N GLN A 40 26.23 -40.90 -17.86
CA GLN A 40 26.37 -41.95 -16.83
C GLN A 40 25.04 -42.61 -16.42
N CYS A 41 23.89 -41.94 -16.62
CA CYS A 41 22.60 -42.42 -16.14
C CYS A 41 21.92 -43.46 -17.04
N LYS A 42 22.47 -43.77 -18.23
CA LYS A 42 21.91 -44.80 -19.15
C LYS A 42 22.18 -46.25 -18.73
N ARG A 43 22.97 -46.50 -17.68
CA ARG A 43 23.38 -47.86 -17.26
C ARG A 43 23.07 -48.18 -15.80
N ARG A 44 21.79 -48.28 -15.41
CA ARG A 44 21.32 -49.18 -14.32
C ARG A 44 19.81 -49.09 -14.12
N GLY A 45 19.13 -50.22 -14.21
CA GLY A 45 17.70 -50.34 -13.93
C GLY A 45 17.35 -49.95 -12.50
N GLY A 46 16.79 -48.74 -12.34
CA GLY A 46 16.23 -48.18 -11.11
C GLY A 46 14.98 -47.35 -11.44
N SER A 47 14.01 -48.00 -12.08
CA SER A 47 13.21 -47.44 -13.19
C SER A 47 12.00 -46.54 -12.84
N TRP A 48 11.66 -46.30 -11.57
CA TRP A 48 10.52 -45.40 -11.28
C TRP A 48 10.61 -44.71 -9.92
N ARG A 49 11.07 -45.43 -8.89
CA ARG A 49 11.27 -44.87 -7.55
C ARG A 49 12.32 -43.76 -7.50
N ASN A 50 13.41 -43.87 -8.25
CA ASN A 50 14.44 -42.83 -8.30
C ASN A 50 13.99 -41.59 -9.08
N PHE A 51 13.20 -41.79 -10.15
CA PHE A 51 12.56 -40.70 -10.87
C PHE A 51 11.53 -39.97 -10.00
N LEU A 52 10.67 -40.71 -9.28
CA LEU A 52 9.73 -40.12 -8.32
C LEU A 52 10.46 -39.37 -7.20
N LYS A 53 11.53 -39.94 -6.63
CA LYS A 53 12.33 -39.26 -5.61
C LYS A 53 12.94 -37.96 -6.14
N LYS A 54 13.52 -37.96 -7.35
CA LYS A 54 14.06 -36.75 -7.99
C LYS A 54 12.97 -35.71 -8.23
N LYS A 55 11.79 -36.11 -8.73
CA LYS A 55 10.65 -35.21 -8.93
C LYS A 55 10.11 -34.65 -7.61
N VAL A 56 9.99 -35.47 -6.56
CA VAL A 56 9.53 -35.03 -5.23
C VAL A 56 10.54 -34.07 -4.60
N LEU A 57 11.85 -34.33 -4.73
CA LEU A 57 12.89 -33.43 -4.23
C LEU A 57 12.81 -32.07 -4.95
N TYR A 58 12.72 -32.07 -6.28
CA TYR A 58 12.57 -30.85 -7.08
C TYR A 58 11.31 -30.06 -6.71
N VAL A 59 10.16 -30.74 -6.54
CA VAL A 59 8.90 -30.11 -6.12
C VAL A 59 9.02 -29.54 -4.70
N THR A 60 9.71 -30.24 -3.80
CA THR A 60 9.92 -29.78 -2.42
C THR A 60 10.81 -28.53 -2.41
N GLU A 61 11.86 -28.49 -3.24
CA GLU A 61 12.73 -27.32 -3.37
C GLU A 61 11.98 -26.13 -3.98
N LEU A 62 11.19 -26.36 -5.03
CA LEU A 62 10.35 -25.32 -5.64
C LEU A 62 9.32 -24.79 -4.64
N TRP A 63 8.69 -25.68 -3.87
CA TRP A 63 7.76 -25.32 -2.80
C TRP A 63 8.44 -24.51 -1.70
N ASN A 64 9.67 -24.86 -1.33
CA ASN A 64 10.44 -24.11 -0.35
C ASN A 64 10.77 -22.70 -0.86
N LYS A 65 11.26 -22.56 -2.09
CA LYS A 65 11.51 -21.25 -2.74
C LYS A 65 10.24 -20.40 -2.79
N PHE A 66 9.11 -21.00 -3.18
CA PHE A 66 7.81 -20.35 -3.21
C PHE A 66 7.31 -19.94 -1.82
N THR A 67 7.49 -20.79 -0.82
CA THR A 67 7.09 -20.53 0.57
C THR A 67 7.90 -19.37 1.16
N ILE A 68 9.23 -19.35 0.96
CA ILE A 68 10.10 -18.23 1.38
C ILE A 68 9.64 -16.92 0.73
N PHE A 69 9.31 -16.96 -0.56
CA PHE A 69 8.75 -15.82 -1.28
C PHE A 69 7.44 -15.32 -0.66
N LEU A 70 6.49 -16.20 -0.38
CA LEU A 70 5.20 -15.83 0.24
C LEU A 70 5.38 -15.25 1.65
N TRP A 71 6.24 -15.85 2.47
CA TRP A 71 6.54 -15.30 3.80
C TRP A 71 7.18 -13.92 3.73
N ARG A 72 8.04 -13.67 2.74
CA ARG A 72 8.67 -12.36 2.54
C ARG A 72 7.66 -11.32 2.02
N LEU A 73 6.79 -11.71 1.09
CA LEU A 73 5.69 -10.88 0.62
C LEU A 73 4.76 -10.48 1.78
N GLY A 74 4.43 -11.46 2.62
CA GLY A 74 3.68 -11.26 3.85
C GLY A 74 4.36 -10.25 4.78
N GLU A 75 5.65 -10.40 5.07
CA GLU A 75 6.40 -9.50 5.95
C GLU A 75 6.33 -8.02 5.49
N ILE A 76 6.37 -7.78 4.17
CA ILE A 76 6.38 -6.44 3.60
C ILE A 76 4.98 -5.81 3.57
N HIS A 77 3.95 -6.59 3.24
CA HIS A 77 2.61 -6.06 2.93
C HIS A 77 1.58 -6.23 4.05
N ILE A 78 1.81 -7.11 5.02
CA ILE A 78 0.80 -7.43 6.04
C ILE A 78 0.33 -6.21 6.84
N PHE A 79 1.26 -5.31 7.20
CA PHE A 79 0.91 -4.08 7.93
C PHE A 79 -0.02 -3.16 7.13
N LYS A 80 0.19 -3.07 5.81
CA LYS A 80 -0.66 -2.26 4.91
C LYS A 80 -2.08 -2.85 4.84
N LEU A 81 -2.15 -4.18 4.83
CA LEU A 81 -3.42 -4.91 4.82
C LEU A 81 -4.18 -4.74 6.15
N VAL A 82 -3.51 -4.89 7.29
CA VAL A 82 -4.12 -4.68 8.62
C VAL A 82 -4.69 -3.27 8.75
N THR A 83 -3.91 -2.24 8.38
CA THR A 83 -4.36 -0.84 8.46
C THR A 83 -5.50 -0.54 7.49
N LEU A 84 -5.49 -1.11 6.28
CA LEU A 84 -6.59 -1.01 5.32
C LEU A 84 -7.89 -1.62 5.89
N PHE A 85 -7.82 -2.82 6.44
CA PHE A 85 -9.01 -3.48 7.01
C PHE A 85 -9.57 -2.71 8.21
N ILE A 86 -8.72 -2.16 9.08
CA ILE A 86 -9.16 -1.30 10.18
C ILE A 86 -9.97 -0.10 9.68
N ILE A 87 -9.52 0.56 8.59
CA ILE A 87 -10.26 1.66 7.99
C ILE A 87 -11.56 1.17 7.35
N ILE A 88 -11.55 0.05 6.64
CA ILE A 88 -12.75 -0.56 6.06
C ILE A 88 -13.80 -0.83 7.15
N VAL A 89 -13.40 -1.38 8.30
CA VAL A 89 -14.32 -1.57 9.44
C VAL A 89 -14.87 -0.23 9.93
N SER A 90 -14.00 0.78 10.05
CA SER A 90 -14.36 2.08 10.61
C SER A 90 -15.32 2.88 9.71
N VAL A 91 -15.23 2.74 8.39
CA VAL A 91 -16.14 3.44 7.46
C VAL A 91 -17.47 2.69 7.26
N ASN A 92 -17.45 1.36 7.40
CA ASN A 92 -18.68 0.56 7.31
C ASN A 92 -19.56 0.76 8.56
N GLU A 93 -18.95 0.89 9.73
CA GLU A 93 -19.63 1.21 10.97
C GLU A 93 -19.01 2.48 11.58
N VAL A 94 -19.58 3.63 11.22
CA VAL A 94 -19.16 4.92 11.79
C VAL A 94 -19.69 5.02 13.21
N SER A 95 -18.79 5.04 14.19
CA SER A 95 -19.13 5.17 15.60
C SER A 95 -17.98 5.79 16.40
N ALA A 96 -18.26 6.20 17.63
CA ALA A 96 -17.22 6.70 18.54
C ALA A 96 -16.12 5.66 18.80
N LEU A 97 -16.48 4.37 18.87
CA LEU A 97 -15.52 3.28 19.06
C LEU A 97 -14.59 3.12 17.84
N THR A 98 -15.12 3.27 16.62
CA THR A 98 -14.31 3.19 15.40
C THR A 98 -13.55 4.48 15.10
N ALA A 99 -13.98 5.63 15.63
CA ALA A 99 -13.22 6.89 15.56
C ALA A 99 -11.82 6.75 16.17
N ILE A 100 -11.70 6.01 17.27
CA ILE A 100 -10.41 5.76 17.92
C ILE A 100 -9.47 4.98 16.99
N TYR A 101 -9.97 4.04 16.17
CA TYR A 101 -9.13 3.39 15.16
C TYR A 101 -8.57 4.38 14.15
N VAL A 102 -9.42 5.25 13.62
CA VAL A 102 -8.99 6.21 12.60
C VAL A 102 -8.00 7.22 13.18
N LEU A 103 -8.20 7.66 14.42
CA LEU A 103 -7.24 8.52 15.13
C LEU A 103 -5.89 7.81 15.34
N LEU A 104 -5.91 6.55 15.78
CA LEU A 104 -4.68 5.76 15.94
C LEU A 104 -3.94 5.59 14.61
N VAL A 105 -4.66 5.30 13.52
CA VAL A 105 -4.08 5.19 12.18
C VAL A 105 -3.52 6.54 11.72
N ALA A 106 -4.28 7.63 11.84
CA ALA A 106 -3.85 8.97 11.44
C ALA A 106 -2.57 9.42 12.17
N VAL A 107 -2.42 9.08 13.46
CA VAL A 107 -1.25 9.48 14.26
C VAL A 107 -0.05 8.54 14.05
N LEU A 108 -0.27 7.23 14.03
CA LEU A 108 0.83 6.26 14.06
C LEU A 108 1.27 5.79 12.66
N LEU A 109 0.41 5.83 11.63
CA LEU A 109 0.78 5.47 10.26
C LEU A 109 1.88 6.38 9.68
N PRO A 110 1.86 7.72 9.87
CA PRO A 110 2.93 8.60 9.40
C PRO A 110 4.30 8.32 10.04
N LEU A 111 4.32 7.63 11.18
CA LEU A 111 5.53 7.30 11.93
C LEU A 111 6.04 5.91 11.49
N SER A 112 7.06 5.90 10.64
CA SER A 112 7.57 4.67 10.00
C SER A 112 8.05 3.57 10.96
N LYS A 113 8.38 3.93 12.21
CA LYS A 113 8.82 3.02 13.29
C LYS A 113 7.68 2.57 14.21
N ALA A 114 6.52 3.24 14.19
CA ALA A 114 5.42 2.97 15.09
C ALA A 114 4.46 1.88 14.60
N SER A 115 4.74 1.23 13.46
CA SER A 115 3.87 0.20 12.89
C SER A 115 3.59 -0.96 13.86
N LEU A 116 4.59 -1.34 14.65
CA LEU A 116 4.43 -2.39 15.67
C LEU A 116 3.53 -1.91 16.81
N LEU A 117 3.75 -0.68 17.28
CA LEU A 117 2.94 -0.06 18.32
C LEU A 117 1.48 0.04 17.87
N LEU A 118 1.24 0.49 16.63
CA LEU A 118 -0.09 0.58 16.05
C LEU A 118 -0.81 -0.77 16.11
N SER A 119 -0.18 -1.85 15.66
CA SER A 119 -0.76 -3.20 15.68
C SER A 119 -1.10 -3.70 17.10
N HIS A 120 -0.25 -3.41 18.10
CA HIS A 120 -0.53 -3.81 19.49
C HIS A 120 -1.65 -3.00 20.12
N VAL A 121 -1.67 -1.68 19.92
CA VAL A 121 -2.73 -0.81 20.46
C VAL A 121 -4.06 -1.13 19.78
N THR A 122 -4.08 -1.37 18.47
CA THR A 122 -5.31 -1.77 17.77
C THR A 122 -5.78 -3.15 18.17
N LEU A 123 -4.90 -4.10 18.49
CA LEU A 123 -5.29 -5.39 19.04
C LEU A 123 -6.06 -5.23 20.36
N VAL A 124 -5.47 -4.51 21.32
CA VAL A 124 -6.09 -4.25 22.61
C VAL A 124 -7.43 -3.55 22.42
N TRP A 125 -7.48 -2.50 21.59
CA TRP A 125 -8.71 -1.78 21.31
C TRP A 125 -9.78 -2.67 20.65
N THR A 126 -9.39 -3.55 19.71
CA THR A 126 -10.31 -4.50 19.07
C THR A 126 -10.92 -5.44 20.10
N THR A 127 -10.11 -5.95 21.04
CA THR A 127 -10.63 -6.81 22.10
C THR A 127 -11.61 -6.07 23.02
N VAL A 128 -11.34 -4.81 23.36
CA VAL A 128 -12.26 -3.97 24.13
C VAL A 128 -13.58 -3.77 23.40
N ILE A 129 -13.56 -3.47 22.09
CA ILE A 129 -14.79 -3.31 21.29
C ILE A 129 -15.60 -4.61 21.25
N ILE A 130 -14.96 -5.75 20.99
CA ILE A 130 -15.64 -7.05 20.93
C ILE A 130 -16.31 -7.35 22.28
N LEU A 131 -15.58 -7.17 23.39
CA LEU A 131 -16.13 -7.39 24.73
C LEU A 131 -17.29 -6.44 25.02
N ALA A 132 -17.16 -5.15 24.74
CA ALA A 132 -18.21 -4.16 24.94
C ALA A 132 -19.48 -4.52 24.14
N LYS A 133 -19.32 -4.87 22.85
CA LYS A 133 -20.44 -5.29 21.99
C LYS A 133 -21.10 -6.58 22.47
N MET A 134 -20.33 -7.55 22.98
CA MET A 134 -20.86 -8.80 23.54
C MET A 134 -21.61 -8.57 24.85
N ILE A 135 -21.05 -7.76 25.76
CA ILE A 135 -21.70 -7.40 27.03
C ILE A 135 -23.02 -6.66 26.78
N PHE A 136 -23.07 -5.78 25.78
CA PHE A 136 -24.29 -5.06 25.42
C PHE A 136 -25.42 -5.98 24.92
N GLN A 137 -25.11 -7.20 24.46
CA GLN A 137 -26.14 -8.19 24.09
C GLN A 137 -26.76 -8.90 25.30
N LEU A 138 -26.22 -8.76 26.51
CA LEU A 138 -26.79 -9.39 27.70
C LEU A 138 -28.19 -8.83 27.98
N SER A 139 -29.08 -9.70 28.46
CA SER A 139 -30.44 -9.31 28.88
C SER A 139 -30.44 -8.27 30.00
N LEU A 140 -29.36 -8.20 30.80
CA LEU A 140 -29.18 -7.25 31.90
C LEU A 140 -29.12 -5.78 31.44
N VAL A 141 -28.64 -5.51 30.22
CA VAL A 141 -28.44 -4.12 29.76
C VAL A 141 -29.74 -3.61 29.16
N GLU A 142 -30.50 -2.78 29.86
CA GLU A 142 -31.77 -2.25 29.33
C GLU A 142 -31.52 -1.06 28.38
N THR A 143 -32.13 -1.07 27.19
CA THR A 143 -31.89 -0.06 26.14
C THR A 143 -32.63 1.26 26.38
N HIS A 144 -33.68 1.27 27.20
CA HIS A 144 -34.47 2.49 27.43
C HIS A 144 -33.67 3.58 28.16
N TYR A 145 -32.67 3.24 28.96
CA TYR A 145 -31.76 4.22 29.57
C TYR A 145 -30.87 4.95 28.56
N TRP A 146 -30.72 4.43 27.35
CA TRP A 146 -29.90 5.02 26.29
C TRP A 146 -30.70 5.93 25.36
N ILE A 147 -32.04 5.88 25.45
CA ILE A 147 -32.94 6.66 24.63
C ILE A 147 -33.10 8.03 25.27
N THR A 148 -32.90 9.08 24.48
CA THR A 148 -33.17 10.46 24.88
C THR A 148 -34.17 11.06 23.91
N GLY A 149 -35.26 11.59 24.44
CA GLY A 149 -36.23 12.37 23.68
C GLY A 149 -35.73 13.81 23.58
N CYS A 150 -35.51 14.29 22.36
CA CYS A 150 -35.27 15.70 22.12
C CYS A 150 -36.63 16.39 21.88
N GLU A 151 -37.02 17.32 22.75
CA GLU A 151 -38.20 18.15 22.52
C GLU A 151 -37.88 19.23 21.47
N ASP A 152 -38.49 19.11 20.29
CA ASP A 152 -38.47 20.18 19.30
C ASP A 152 -39.45 21.28 19.74
N HIS A 153 -38.94 22.41 20.21
CA HIS A 153 -39.75 23.55 20.64
C HIS A 153 -40.63 24.17 19.52
N ASN A 154 -40.53 23.72 18.27
CA ASN A 154 -41.14 24.36 17.09
C ASN A 154 -42.17 23.52 16.32
N ILE A 155 -42.50 22.29 16.72
CA ILE A 155 -43.53 21.51 16.01
C ILE A 155 -44.47 20.84 17.01
N SER A 156 -45.73 21.24 17.00
CA SER A 156 -46.86 20.61 17.67
C SER A 156 -47.23 19.27 17.00
N THR A 157 -46.26 18.39 16.83
CA THR A 157 -46.47 16.98 16.49
C THR A 157 -45.85 16.16 17.60
N SER A 158 -46.71 15.53 18.37
CA SER A 158 -46.42 14.63 19.48
C SER A 158 -45.81 13.32 19.01
N GLU A 159 -44.65 13.38 18.37
CA GLU A 159 -43.70 12.28 18.21
C GLU A 159 -42.33 12.91 18.44
N GLY A 160 -41.91 12.97 19.71
CA GLY A 160 -40.54 13.36 20.04
C GLY A 160 -39.60 12.41 19.32
N ASN A 161 -38.61 12.93 18.60
CA ASN A 161 -37.59 12.11 17.94
C ASN A 161 -36.77 11.42 19.03
N GLU A 162 -37.21 10.24 19.47
CA GLU A 162 -36.47 9.39 20.38
C GLU A 162 -35.19 8.94 19.67
N THR A 163 -34.04 9.34 20.22
CA THR A 163 -32.73 8.99 19.66
C THR A 163 -32.00 8.05 20.61
N ASP A 164 -31.51 6.93 20.08
CA ASP A 164 -30.71 5.98 20.84
C ASP A 164 -29.23 6.39 20.78
N ASN A 165 -28.71 6.84 21.92
CA ASN A 165 -27.31 7.24 22.06
C ASN A 165 -26.34 6.07 21.94
N ALA A 166 -26.78 4.84 22.22
CA ALA A 166 -25.93 3.67 22.12
C ALA A 166 -25.46 3.43 20.68
N ILE A 167 -26.30 3.76 19.69
CA ILE A 167 -25.98 3.64 18.26
C ILE A 167 -24.80 4.55 17.88
N TRP A 168 -24.74 5.77 18.40
CA TRP A 168 -23.62 6.69 18.16
C TRP A 168 -22.28 6.15 18.72
N PHE A 169 -22.34 5.47 19.86
CA PHE A 169 -21.19 4.73 20.39
C PHE A 169 -20.84 3.47 19.58
N GLY A 170 -21.74 2.96 18.74
CA GLY A 170 -21.55 1.71 17.99
C GLY A 170 -22.00 0.47 18.77
N LEU A 171 -22.95 0.65 19.69
CA LEU A 171 -23.56 -0.40 20.50
C LEU A 171 -25.03 -0.55 20.11
N GLN A 172 -25.36 -1.62 19.39
CA GLN A 172 -26.73 -1.93 19.00
C GLN A 172 -27.13 -3.31 19.54
N LYS A 173 -28.34 -3.42 20.11
CA LYS A 173 -28.93 -4.71 20.47
C LYS A 173 -29.54 -5.39 19.26
N ILE A 174 -29.31 -6.69 19.14
CA ILE A 174 -29.88 -7.51 18.07
C ILE A 174 -31.20 -8.11 18.57
N TRP A 175 -32.34 -7.57 18.12
CA TRP A 175 -33.65 -7.88 18.71
C TRP A 175 -34.42 -9.03 18.03
N SER A 176 -34.02 -9.50 16.84
CA SER A 176 -34.76 -10.55 16.11
C SER A 176 -33.85 -11.63 15.52
N PRO A 177 -34.20 -12.93 15.60
CA PRO A 177 -33.42 -14.04 15.07
C PRO A 177 -33.73 -14.25 13.58
N SER A 178 -33.23 -13.36 12.73
CA SER A 178 -33.12 -13.62 11.29
C SER A 178 -31.73 -14.18 10.98
N ILE A 179 -31.59 -14.92 9.88
CA ILE A 179 -30.32 -15.58 9.47
C ILE A 179 -29.16 -14.57 9.32
N ASN A 180 -29.47 -13.27 9.09
CA ASN A 180 -28.50 -12.17 8.99
C ASN A 180 -28.25 -11.39 10.29
N SER A 181 -28.86 -11.81 11.40
CA SER A 181 -28.78 -11.14 12.71
C SER A 181 -28.24 -12.09 13.79
N THR A 182 -27.21 -12.86 13.44
CA THR A 182 -26.40 -13.58 14.43
C THR A 182 -25.33 -12.63 14.99
N ILE A 183 -24.99 -12.76 16.28
CA ILE A 183 -23.87 -12.05 16.92
C ILE A 183 -22.57 -12.18 16.09
N SER A 184 -22.35 -13.35 15.48
CA SER A 184 -21.24 -13.60 14.55
C SER A 184 -21.22 -12.62 13.37
N HIS A 185 -22.37 -12.34 12.74
CA HIS A 185 -22.46 -11.38 11.63
C HIS A 185 -22.17 -9.95 12.10
N TYR A 186 -22.65 -9.56 13.28
CA TYR A 186 -22.38 -8.25 13.87
C TYR A 186 -20.90 -8.04 14.21
N LEU A 187 -20.20 -9.09 14.65
CA LEU A 187 -18.78 -9.02 15.02
C LEU A 187 -17.82 -9.41 13.89
N ARG A 188 -18.31 -9.87 12.73
CA ARG A 188 -17.49 -10.52 11.68
C ARG A 188 -16.28 -9.70 11.25
N PHE A 189 -16.45 -8.38 11.10
CA PHE A 189 -15.38 -7.49 10.64
C PHE A 189 -14.34 -7.23 11.74
N TYR A 190 -14.76 -7.14 13.00
CA TYR A 190 -13.85 -7.01 14.15
C TYR A 190 -13.05 -8.30 14.39
N VAL A 191 -13.71 -9.46 14.27
CA VAL A 191 -13.04 -10.77 14.34
C VAL A 191 -12.03 -10.90 13.18
N LEU A 192 -12.38 -10.47 11.97
CA LEU A 192 -11.45 -10.46 10.84
C LEU A 192 -10.21 -9.59 11.13
N VAL A 193 -10.38 -8.39 11.68
CA VAL A 193 -9.25 -7.53 12.09
C VAL A 193 -8.37 -8.26 13.12
N LEU A 194 -8.96 -8.91 14.11
CA LEU A 194 -8.21 -9.69 15.12
C LEU A 194 -7.41 -10.82 14.47
N VAL A 195 -8.03 -11.60 13.56
CA VAL A 195 -7.33 -12.67 12.82
C VAL A 195 -6.16 -12.11 12.01
N LEU A 196 -6.35 -10.96 11.35
CA LEU A 196 -5.29 -10.33 10.56
C LEU A 196 -4.13 -9.85 11.43
N ILE A 197 -4.38 -9.31 12.63
CA ILE A 197 -3.32 -8.90 13.57
C ILE A 197 -2.59 -10.12 14.16
N VAL A 198 -3.30 -11.21 14.46
CA VAL A 198 -2.68 -12.47 14.87
C VAL A 198 -1.81 -13.02 13.74
N PHE A 199 -2.30 -13.00 12.51
CA PHE A 199 -1.54 -13.42 11.34
C PHE A 199 -0.30 -12.54 11.09
N GLU A 200 -0.41 -11.22 11.28
CA GLU A 200 0.74 -10.31 11.31
C GLU A 200 1.78 -10.75 12.35
N SER A 201 1.35 -11.08 13.57
CA SER A 201 2.24 -11.53 14.64
C SER A 201 2.91 -12.87 14.29
N ILE A 202 2.17 -13.80 13.67
CA ILE A 202 2.71 -15.09 13.18
C ILE A 202 3.78 -14.85 12.12
N ILE A 203 3.53 -14.01 11.12
CA ILE A 203 4.51 -13.68 10.07
C ILE A 203 5.77 -13.07 10.69
N ARG A 204 5.60 -12.08 11.59
CA ARG A 204 6.74 -11.43 12.25
C ARG A 204 7.55 -12.40 13.09
N TYR A 205 6.88 -13.30 13.82
CA TYR A 205 7.55 -14.32 14.62
C TYR A 205 8.28 -15.35 13.75
N HIS A 206 7.62 -15.89 12.72
CA HIS A 206 8.21 -16.83 11.76
C HIS A 206 9.45 -16.22 11.10
N GLN A 207 9.38 -14.98 10.63
CA GLN A 207 10.52 -14.28 10.05
C GLN A 207 11.64 -14.04 11.05
N ARG A 208 11.31 -13.67 12.30
CA ARG A 208 12.32 -13.54 13.37
C ARG A 208 13.05 -14.85 13.65
N GLN A 209 12.34 -15.98 13.59
CA GLN A 209 12.93 -17.31 13.72
C GLN A 209 13.79 -17.67 12.50
N TYR A 210 13.32 -17.38 11.29
CA TYR A 210 14.05 -17.60 10.04
C TYR A 210 15.39 -16.85 10.02
N TYR A 211 15.41 -15.58 10.44
CA TYR A 211 16.62 -14.76 10.53
C TYR A 211 17.49 -15.03 11.76
N ARG A 212 17.12 -15.97 12.64
CA ARG A 212 17.99 -16.39 13.75
C ARG A 212 19.14 -17.29 13.26
N ASN A 213 18.99 -17.88 12.08
CA ASN A 213 20.07 -18.64 11.46
C ASN A 213 21.20 -17.68 11.03
N PRO A 214 22.43 -17.83 11.53
CA PRO A 214 23.54 -16.94 11.19
C PRO A 214 23.93 -16.97 9.71
N LEU A 215 23.54 -18.01 8.97
CA LEU A 215 23.78 -18.13 7.53
C LEU A 215 22.85 -17.22 6.68
N ILE A 216 21.82 -16.61 7.28
CA ILE A 216 20.80 -15.86 6.55
C ILE A 216 20.84 -14.39 6.95
N HIS A 217 21.29 -13.53 6.04
CA HIS A 217 21.28 -12.09 6.24
C HIS A 217 19.88 -11.50 6.00
N LYS A 218 19.40 -10.66 6.91
CA LYS A 218 18.10 -10.00 6.77
C LYS A 218 18.15 -8.93 5.67
N PRO A 219 17.33 -9.03 4.60
CA PRO A 219 17.28 -8.00 3.57
C PRO A 219 16.58 -6.73 4.06
N ASP A 220 16.97 -5.58 3.48
CA ASP A 220 16.39 -4.28 3.80
C ASP A 220 14.87 -4.24 3.55
N ARG A 221 14.18 -3.33 4.24
CA ARG A 221 12.72 -3.21 4.20
C ARG A 221 12.23 -2.97 2.76
N GLY A 222 11.34 -3.84 2.27
CA GLY A 222 10.71 -3.70 0.95
C GLY A 222 11.36 -4.50 -0.17
N ILE A 223 12.54 -5.09 0.06
CA ILE A 223 13.24 -5.90 -0.94
C ILE A 223 12.74 -7.35 -0.90
N LEU A 224 12.31 -7.90 -2.03
CA LEU A 224 11.83 -9.28 -2.18
C LEU A 224 12.95 -10.22 -2.64
N PHE A 225 13.74 -9.80 -3.63
CA PHE A 225 14.89 -10.53 -4.16
C PHE A 225 16.19 -9.79 -3.84
N SER A 226 16.95 -10.27 -2.84
CA SER A 226 18.17 -9.59 -2.37
C SER A 226 19.34 -9.61 -3.35
N SER A 227 19.34 -10.52 -4.33
CA SER A 227 20.41 -10.66 -5.33
C SER A 227 20.33 -9.64 -6.46
N ILE A 228 19.24 -8.88 -6.58
CA ILE A 228 18.99 -8.00 -7.73
C ILE A 228 19.25 -6.54 -7.36
N THR A 229 20.19 -5.94 -8.09
CA THR A 229 20.55 -4.52 -8.00
C THR A 229 20.19 -3.77 -9.28
N ARG A 230 20.38 -2.44 -9.30
CA ARG A 230 20.17 -1.63 -10.52
C ARG A 230 20.98 -2.10 -11.73
N ALA A 231 22.19 -2.64 -11.52
CA ALA A 231 23.04 -3.12 -12.60
C ALA A 231 22.47 -4.38 -13.28
N ASP A 232 21.67 -5.17 -12.57
CA ASP A 232 21.10 -6.42 -13.07
C ASP A 232 19.83 -6.19 -13.91
N ALA A 233 19.20 -5.02 -13.79
CA ALA A 233 17.98 -4.67 -14.52
C ALA A 233 18.20 -4.68 -16.05
N ASP A 234 19.41 -4.37 -16.51
CA ASP A 234 19.76 -4.29 -17.93
C ASP A 234 20.31 -5.61 -18.50
N LYS A 235 20.42 -6.67 -17.68
CA LYS A 235 20.96 -7.97 -18.12
C LYS A 235 19.94 -8.81 -18.90
N GLY A 236 18.66 -8.75 -18.53
CA GLY A 236 17.58 -9.51 -19.18
C GLY A 236 16.19 -9.19 -18.63
N ILE A 237 15.14 -9.68 -19.32
CA ILE A 237 13.74 -9.36 -19.01
C ILE A 237 13.34 -9.85 -17.62
N VAL A 238 13.71 -11.09 -17.26
CA VAL A 238 13.37 -11.67 -15.95
C VAL A 238 14.03 -10.88 -14.81
N SER A 239 15.29 -10.49 -14.97
CA SER A 239 16.02 -9.66 -13.98
C SER A 239 15.40 -8.27 -13.87
N CYS A 240 14.94 -7.70 -14.97
CA CYS A 240 14.20 -6.43 -15.00
C CYS A 240 12.86 -6.53 -14.23
N ILE A 241 12.08 -7.59 -14.44
CA ILE A 241 10.83 -7.82 -13.70
C ILE A 241 11.11 -7.98 -12.19
N LYS A 242 12.14 -8.73 -11.82
CA LYS A 242 12.55 -8.87 -10.40
C LYS A 242 13.01 -7.52 -9.82
N PHE A 243 13.72 -6.70 -10.60
CA PHE A 243 14.11 -5.35 -10.19
C PHE A 243 12.89 -4.47 -9.92
N PHE A 244 11.90 -4.45 -10.81
CA PHE A 244 10.66 -3.70 -10.58
C PHE A 244 9.86 -4.27 -9.41
N ALA A 245 9.80 -5.59 -9.23
CA ALA A 245 9.12 -6.17 -8.06
C ALA A 245 9.71 -5.66 -6.72
N ASN A 246 11.02 -5.37 -6.67
CA ASN A 246 11.67 -4.77 -5.49
C ASN A 246 11.49 -3.24 -5.42
N TYR A 247 11.76 -2.55 -6.53
CA TYR A 247 12.02 -1.10 -6.53
C TYR A 247 10.98 -0.28 -7.29
N PHE A 248 9.85 -0.85 -7.71
CA PHE A 248 8.79 -0.12 -8.43
C PHE A 248 8.35 1.13 -7.68
N PHE A 249 7.98 0.99 -6.40
CA PHE A 249 7.57 2.13 -5.58
C PHE A 249 8.75 3.03 -5.18
N TYR A 250 9.99 2.50 -5.17
CA TYR A 250 11.17 3.32 -4.94
C TYR A 250 11.47 4.24 -6.13
N LYS A 251 11.24 3.79 -7.37
CA LYS A 251 11.42 4.60 -8.58
C LYS A 251 10.23 5.52 -8.86
N PHE A 252 9.01 4.99 -8.81
CA PHE A 252 7.79 5.66 -9.24
C PHE A 252 6.86 6.10 -8.09
N GLY A 253 7.37 6.18 -6.86
CA GLY A 253 6.54 6.41 -5.69
C GLY A 253 5.85 7.77 -5.66
N LEU A 254 6.48 8.82 -6.20
CA LEU A 254 5.86 10.16 -6.33
C LEU A 254 4.73 10.15 -7.35
N GLU A 255 4.94 9.54 -8.51
CA GLU A 255 3.97 9.39 -9.58
C GLU A 255 2.76 8.58 -9.09
N CYS A 256 3.01 7.50 -8.35
CA CYS A 256 1.96 6.76 -7.67
C CYS A 256 1.17 7.62 -6.67
N CYS A 257 1.83 8.52 -5.92
CA CYS A 257 1.14 9.44 -5.00
C CYS A 257 0.25 10.43 -5.75
N TYR A 258 0.70 10.96 -6.90
CA TYR A 258 -0.11 11.85 -7.73
C TYR A 258 -1.33 11.15 -8.32
N ILE A 259 -1.13 9.94 -8.88
CA ILE A 259 -2.23 9.12 -9.41
C ILE A 259 -3.24 8.80 -8.31
N MET A 260 -2.78 8.39 -7.12
CA MET A 260 -3.68 8.11 -6.01
C MET A 260 -4.47 9.35 -5.57
N THR A 261 -3.84 10.53 -5.53
CA THR A 261 -4.56 11.76 -5.19
C THR A 261 -5.58 12.13 -6.26
N ALA A 262 -5.26 11.95 -7.55
CA ALA A 262 -6.22 12.15 -8.64
C ALA A 262 -7.41 11.18 -8.53
N VAL A 263 -7.17 9.91 -8.17
CA VAL A 263 -8.24 8.94 -7.88
C VAL A 263 -9.11 9.40 -6.71
N THR A 264 -8.51 9.84 -5.59
CA THR A 264 -9.26 10.35 -4.43
C THR A 264 -10.14 11.54 -4.81
N VAL A 265 -9.60 12.50 -5.57
CA VAL A 265 -10.35 13.67 -6.05
C VAL A 265 -11.54 13.26 -6.92
N CYS A 266 -11.34 12.32 -7.85
CA CYS A 266 -12.40 11.81 -8.72
C CYS A 266 -13.48 11.02 -7.96
N LEU A 267 -13.14 10.34 -6.87
CA LEU A 267 -14.10 9.60 -6.03
C LEU A 267 -14.90 10.52 -5.09
N ARG A 268 -14.29 11.61 -4.61
CA ARG A 268 -14.90 12.52 -3.63
C ARG A 268 -15.81 13.56 -4.25
N VAL A 269 -15.31 14.31 -5.25
CA VAL A 269 -16.02 15.41 -5.94
C VAL A 269 -16.72 16.38 -4.96
N ASP A 270 -16.07 16.70 -3.84
CA ASP A 270 -16.58 17.57 -2.77
C ASP A 270 -15.62 18.75 -2.50
N ALA A 271 -15.94 19.62 -1.54
CA ALA A 271 -15.10 20.75 -1.17
C ALA A 271 -13.71 20.33 -0.64
N VAL A 272 -13.60 19.14 -0.04
CA VAL A 272 -12.31 18.58 0.42
C VAL A 272 -11.43 18.20 -0.77
N ALA A 273 -12.03 17.68 -1.85
CA ALA A 273 -11.31 17.37 -3.08
C ALA A 273 -10.61 18.60 -3.67
N LEU A 274 -11.22 19.80 -3.56
CA LEU A 274 -10.58 21.05 -3.98
C LEU A 274 -9.31 21.34 -3.17
N VAL A 275 -9.33 21.09 -1.85
CA VAL A 275 -8.14 21.24 -0.99
C VAL A 275 -7.02 20.30 -1.47
N TYR A 276 -7.33 19.05 -1.81
CA TYR A 276 -6.34 18.12 -2.36
C TYR A 276 -5.78 18.54 -3.71
N ILE A 277 -6.62 19.06 -4.62
CA ILE A 277 -6.16 19.60 -5.91
C ILE A 277 -5.16 20.73 -5.68
N VAL A 278 -5.49 21.68 -4.81
CA VAL A 278 -4.60 22.82 -4.50
C VAL A 278 -3.28 22.34 -3.90
N LEU A 279 -3.32 21.40 -2.95
CA LEU A 279 -2.12 20.84 -2.33
C LEU A 279 -1.23 20.12 -3.35
N VAL A 280 -1.78 19.27 -4.21
CA VAL A 280 -1.00 18.56 -5.23
C VAL A 280 -0.49 19.50 -6.31
N ALA A 281 -1.29 20.48 -6.76
CA ALA A 281 -0.84 21.47 -7.73
C ALA A 281 0.37 22.26 -7.21
N ALA A 282 0.35 22.67 -5.94
CA ALA A 282 1.48 23.34 -5.31
C ALA A 282 2.74 22.46 -5.27
N ILE A 283 2.61 21.17 -4.96
CA ILE A 283 3.72 20.21 -4.91
C ILE A 283 4.28 19.92 -6.31
N MET A 284 3.43 19.77 -7.32
CA MET A 284 3.84 19.48 -8.70
C MET A 284 4.68 20.59 -9.33
N MET A 285 4.54 21.83 -8.87
CA MET A 285 5.34 22.97 -9.35
C MET A 285 6.75 23.03 -8.75
N MET A 286 7.10 22.13 -7.83
CA MET A 286 8.36 22.15 -7.09
C MET A 286 9.33 21.05 -7.56
N SER A 287 10.63 21.25 -7.33
CA SER A 287 11.64 20.22 -7.60
C SER A 287 11.60 19.10 -6.56
N ARG A 288 12.00 17.88 -6.95
CA ARG A 288 12.02 16.69 -6.07
C ARG A 288 12.70 16.93 -4.72
N ARG A 289 13.82 17.67 -4.70
CA ARG A 289 14.56 18.02 -3.47
C ARG A 289 13.73 18.90 -2.53
N THR A 290 13.02 19.88 -3.08
CA THR A 290 12.13 20.77 -2.32
C THR A 290 10.93 20.00 -1.78
N ILE A 291 10.34 19.12 -2.61
CA ILE A 291 9.25 18.23 -2.23
C ILE A 291 9.67 17.34 -1.06
N ALA A 292 10.85 16.73 -1.09
CA ALA A 292 11.35 15.88 -0.02
C ALA A 292 11.44 16.62 1.34
N ASN A 293 11.83 17.90 1.32
CA ASN A 293 11.91 18.74 2.53
C ASN A 293 10.54 19.13 3.07
N LEU A 294 9.56 19.41 2.21
CA LEU A 294 8.19 19.76 2.60
C LEU A 294 7.30 18.53 2.88
N TRP A 295 7.75 17.34 2.50
CA TRP A 295 7.00 16.10 2.60
C TRP A 295 6.46 15.79 4.02
N PRO A 296 7.21 16.01 5.12
CA PRO A 296 6.70 15.79 6.46
C PRO A 296 5.47 16.66 6.79
N ILE A 297 5.45 17.91 6.30
CA ILE A 297 4.33 18.84 6.48
C ILE A 297 3.13 18.36 5.68
N TYR A 298 3.32 18.03 4.39
CA TYR A 298 2.25 17.50 3.54
C TYR A 298 1.61 16.24 4.13
N LYS A 299 2.44 15.28 4.58
CA LYS A 299 2.00 14.07 5.26
C LYS A 299 1.21 14.35 6.53
N LEU A 300 1.65 15.33 7.35
CA LEU A 300 0.95 15.73 8.57
C LEU A 300 -0.41 16.36 8.26
N VAL A 301 -0.49 17.23 7.26
CA VAL A 301 -1.75 17.85 6.81
C VAL A 301 -2.75 16.78 6.40
N LEU A 302 -2.34 15.79 5.60
CA LEU A 302 -3.23 14.69 5.21
C LEU A 302 -3.68 13.82 6.39
N ALA A 303 -2.80 13.58 7.36
CA ALA A 303 -3.16 12.84 8.58
C ALA A 303 -4.22 13.58 9.40
N ILE A 304 -4.08 14.89 9.57
CA ILE A 304 -5.06 15.72 10.27
C ILE A 304 -6.38 15.75 9.49
N LEU A 305 -6.32 15.91 8.16
CA LEU A 305 -7.50 15.91 7.30
C LEU A 305 -8.29 14.61 7.42
N LEU A 306 -7.63 13.44 7.41
CA LEU A 306 -8.29 12.15 7.59
C LEU A 306 -9.03 12.07 8.94
N ALA A 307 -8.37 12.49 10.03
CA ALA A 307 -8.96 12.49 11.36
C ALA A 307 -10.17 13.43 11.46
N VAL A 308 -10.04 14.67 10.98
CA VAL A 308 -11.11 15.68 11.00
C VAL A 308 -12.29 15.22 10.16
N GLN A 309 -12.06 14.68 8.95
CA GLN A 309 -13.13 14.19 8.10
C GLN A 309 -13.90 13.04 8.72
N PHE A 310 -13.23 12.12 9.42
CA PHE A 310 -13.92 11.05 10.12
C PHE A 310 -14.79 11.59 11.26
N ILE A 311 -14.29 12.58 12.03
CA ILE A 311 -15.08 13.24 13.08
C ILE A 311 -16.30 13.97 12.50
N VAL A 312 -16.13 14.60 11.34
CA VAL A 312 -17.24 15.25 10.61
C VAL A 312 -18.31 14.25 10.20
N VAL A 313 -17.92 13.06 9.74
CA VAL A 313 -18.86 11.99 9.38
C VAL A 313 -19.54 11.38 10.60
N LEU A 314 -18.82 11.26 11.73
CA LEU A 314 -19.38 10.80 13.00
C LEU A 314 -20.42 11.79 13.56
N GLY A 315 -20.15 13.09 13.45
CA GLY A 315 -21.00 14.14 14.00
C GLY A 315 -21.10 14.11 15.53
N PHE A 316 -21.88 15.06 16.08
CA PHE A 316 -22.20 15.09 17.50
C PHE A 316 -23.15 13.97 17.91
N PRO A 317 -23.10 13.53 19.18
CA PRO A 317 -24.07 12.57 19.69
C PRO A 317 -25.49 13.15 19.62
N PRO A 318 -26.47 12.42 19.05
CA PRO A 318 -27.82 12.94 18.82
C PRO A 318 -28.56 13.27 20.12
N GLY A 319 -28.36 12.53 21.21
CA GLY A 319 -29.03 12.80 22.49
C GLY A 319 -28.51 14.01 23.27
N VAL A 320 -27.52 14.74 22.74
CA VAL A 320 -27.20 16.08 23.27
C VAL A 320 -28.22 17.12 22.77
N CYS A 321 -29.07 16.76 21.81
CA CYS A 321 -30.13 17.62 21.25
C CYS A 321 -29.62 18.97 20.72
N ILE A 322 -28.38 19.00 20.22
CA ILE A 322 -27.80 20.18 19.58
C ILE A 322 -28.09 20.10 18.09
N GLN A 323 -28.84 21.06 17.56
CA GLN A 323 -29.02 21.19 16.12
C GLN A 323 -27.81 21.87 15.47
N TYR A 324 -27.41 21.40 14.30
CA TYR A 324 -26.34 22.03 13.54
C TYR A 324 -26.75 23.43 13.04
N PRO A 325 -25.87 24.44 13.07
CA PRO A 325 -26.22 25.80 12.65
C PRO A 325 -26.71 25.92 11.20
N TRP A 326 -26.29 25.01 10.32
CA TRP A 326 -26.72 24.96 8.92
C TRP A 326 -28.00 24.15 8.69
N ALA A 327 -28.56 23.49 9.71
CA ALA A 327 -29.79 22.71 9.57
C ALA A 327 -30.97 23.64 9.20
N GLU A 328 -31.14 24.73 9.95
CA GLU A 328 -32.24 25.70 9.78
C GLU A 328 -32.03 26.70 8.65
N ASN A 329 -30.81 26.78 8.10
CA ASN A 329 -30.49 27.77 7.07
C ASN A 329 -31.11 27.40 5.72
N LYS A 330 -32.25 28.04 5.39
CA LYS A 330 -32.99 27.86 4.14
C LYS A 330 -32.21 28.26 2.88
N ASN A 331 -31.16 29.08 3.01
CA ASN A 331 -30.33 29.49 1.87
C ASN A 331 -29.38 28.37 1.41
N LEU A 332 -29.06 27.42 2.29
CA LEU A 332 -28.22 26.27 1.97
C LEU A 332 -29.09 25.13 1.44
N THR A 333 -29.01 24.89 0.13
CA THR A 333 -29.65 23.73 -0.48
C THR A 333 -29.03 22.42 0.05
N PRO A 334 -29.80 21.32 0.13
CA PRO A 334 -29.28 20.04 0.64
C PRO A 334 -28.07 19.53 -0.17
N ASN A 335 -28.07 19.76 -1.49
CA ASN A 335 -26.95 19.39 -2.36
C ASN A 335 -25.68 20.18 -2.02
N LEU A 336 -25.81 21.46 -1.68
CA LEU A 336 -24.67 22.27 -1.27
C LEU A 336 -24.12 21.82 0.09
N LYS A 337 -24.98 21.44 1.05
CA LYS A 337 -24.55 20.87 2.34
C LYS A 337 -23.74 19.59 2.15
N GLN A 338 -24.22 18.70 1.27
CA GLN A 338 -23.53 17.45 0.93
C GLN A 338 -22.20 17.71 0.22
N TRP A 339 -22.15 18.65 -0.74
CA TRP A 339 -20.93 19.01 -1.46
C TRP A 339 -19.88 19.68 -0.55
N LEU A 340 -20.32 20.49 0.43
CA LEU A 340 -19.45 21.06 1.46
C LEU A 340 -18.97 20.02 2.48
N TYR A 341 -19.45 18.78 2.39
CA TYR A 341 -19.14 17.69 3.32
C TYR A 341 -19.48 18.03 4.78
N LEU A 342 -20.64 18.67 5.00
CA LEU A 342 -21.09 19.07 6.33
C LEU A 342 -21.73 17.89 7.10
N PRO A 343 -21.57 17.83 8.44
CA PRO A 343 -22.29 16.88 9.27
C PRO A 343 -23.81 17.12 9.22
N ASP A 344 -24.59 16.06 9.14
CA ASP A 344 -26.06 16.12 9.18
C ASP A 344 -26.59 14.82 9.82
N TYR A 345 -27.61 14.94 10.68
CA TYR A 345 -28.24 13.80 11.34
C TYR A 345 -29.13 12.98 10.40
N ILE A 346 -29.75 13.63 9.40
CA ILE A 346 -30.70 13.00 8.49
C ILE A 346 -29.96 12.39 7.30
N LYS A 347 -29.02 13.14 6.71
CA LYS A 347 -28.23 12.72 5.55
C LYS A 347 -26.75 12.91 5.82
N PRO A 348 -26.13 12.03 6.63
CA PRO A 348 -24.71 12.12 6.92
C PRO A 348 -23.88 11.98 5.64
N PRO A 349 -22.70 12.61 5.58
CA PRO A 349 -21.80 12.50 4.43
C PRO A 349 -21.35 11.05 4.23
N HIS A 350 -21.09 10.67 2.98
CA HIS A 350 -20.65 9.31 2.68
C HIS A 350 -19.31 9.01 3.35
N SER A 351 -19.24 7.90 4.09
CA SER A 351 -18.04 7.46 4.82
C SER A 351 -17.06 6.68 3.94
N LEU A 352 -17.55 5.95 2.93
CA LEU A 352 -16.75 5.05 2.07
C LEU A 352 -15.63 5.78 1.31
N VAL A 353 -15.82 7.07 1.02
CA VAL A 353 -14.78 7.87 0.35
C VAL A 353 -13.49 7.98 1.17
N LEU A 354 -13.57 7.87 2.50
CA LEU A 354 -12.42 7.92 3.41
C LEU A 354 -11.42 6.78 3.20
N ILE A 355 -11.82 5.70 2.54
CA ILE A 355 -10.88 4.64 2.12
C ILE A 355 -9.85 5.22 1.14
N ALA A 356 -10.29 6.06 0.20
CA ALA A 356 -9.39 6.69 -0.76
C ALA A 356 -8.43 7.68 -0.08
N ASP A 357 -8.92 8.46 0.89
CA ASP A 357 -8.09 9.36 1.70
C ASP A 357 -7.04 8.61 2.52
N PHE A 358 -7.42 7.47 3.11
CA PHE A 358 -6.48 6.59 3.78
C PHE A 358 -5.43 6.04 2.81
N LEU A 359 -5.83 5.57 1.62
CA LEU A 359 -4.87 5.06 0.63
C LEU A 359 -3.91 6.15 0.18
N GLN A 360 -4.39 7.38 -0.01
CA GLN A 360 -3.54 8.54 -0.27
C GLN A 360 -2.53 8.77 0.85
N LEU A 361 -2.97 8.79 2.12
CA LEU A 361 -2.07 8.93 3.28
C LEU A 361 -1.07 7.76 3.40
N LEU A 362 -1.49 6.54 3.08
CA LEU A 362 -0.62 5.36 3.06
C LEU A 362 0.49 5.52 2.03
N PHE A 363 0.15 5.90 0.79
CA PHE A 363 1.13 6.11 -0.28
C PHE A 363 2.11 7.23 0.09
N VAL A 364 1.60 8.35 0.62
CA VAL A 364 2.44 9.46 1.10
C VAL A 364 3.37 9.03 2.24
N SER A 365 2.89 8.18 3.14
CA SER A 365 3.70 7.63 4.24
C SER A 365 4.78 6.66 3.74
N LEU A 366 4.49 5.87 2.70
CA LEU A 366 5.49 5.01 2.03
C LEU A 366 6.52 5.85 1.28
N GLN A 367 6.10 6.91 0.60
CA GLN A 367 7.00 7.81 -0.11
C GLN A 367 7.92 8.58 0.86
N ALA A 368 7.44 8.89 2.07
CA ALA A 368 8.29 9.47 3.11
C ALA A 368 9.45 8.54 3.51
N PHE A 369 9.22 7.22 3.47
CA PHE A 369 10.28 6.24 3.68
C PHE A 369 11.30 6.24 2.53
N VAL A 370 10.84 6.35 1.27
CA VAL A 370 11.70 6.47 0.08
C VAL A 370 12.58 7.72 0.17
N PHE A 371 12.01 8.88 0.50
CA PHE A 371 12.80 10.10 0.71
C PHE A 371 13.80 9.98 1.87
N SER A 372 13.49 9.21 2.91
CA SER A 372 14.45 8.93 3.99
C SER A 372 15.63 8.06 3.57
N ILE A 373 15.49 7.30 2.48
CA ILE A 373 16.58 6.54 1.85
C ILE A 373 17.39 7.48 0.97
N GLU A 374 16.72 8.24 0.09
CA GLU A 374 17.37 9.20 -0.83
C GLU A 374 18.15 10.29 -0.10
N GLY A 375 17.70 10.72 1.09
CA GLY A 375 18.38 11.74 1.88
C GLY A 375 19.74 11.32 2.45
N ASN A 376 20.10 10.03 2.42
CA ASN A 376 21.41 9.55 2.86
C ASN A 376 22.05 8.68 1.76
N ARG A 377 23.15 9.17 1.18
CA ARG A 377 23.87 8.52 0.09
C ARG A 377 24.32 7.10 0.42
N GLU A 378 24.89 6.86 1.60
CA GLU A 378 25.35 5.52 1.99
C GLU A 378 24.18 4.53 2.08
N ARG A 379 23.05 5.01 2.59
CA ARG A 379 21.83 4.22 2.71
C ARG A 379 21.23 3.91 1.35
N MET A 380 21.25 4.88 0.44
CA MET A 380 20.80 4.73 -0.93
C MET A 380 21.64 3.71 -1.71
N GLU A 381 22.97 3.80 -1.60
CA GLU A 381 23.90 2.86 -2.24
C GLU A 381 23.69 1.43 -1.71
N ARG A 382 23.56 1.27 -0.39
CA ARG A 382 23.26 -0.04 0.24
C ARG A 382 21.91 -0.62 -0.19
N TYR A 383 20.91 0.24 -0.41
CA TYR A 383 19.56 -0.20 -0.79
C TYR A 383 19.50 -0.79 -2.20
N GLY A 384 20.49 -0.56 -3.07
CA GLY A 384 20.63 -1.25 -4.36
C GLY A 384 19.69 -0.80 -5.50
N GLY A 385 18.74 0.08 -5.21
CA GLY A 385 17.78 0.64 -6.19
C GLY A 385 18.37 1.70 -7.14
N GLY A 386 19.59 2.19 -6.87
CA GLY A 386 20.27 3.23 -7.65
C GLY A 386 19.71 4.64 -7.41
N ASP A 387 20.32 5.63 -8.07
CA ASP A 387 20.00 7.05 -7.90
C ASP A 387 18.63 7.44 -8.51
N ASN A 388 17.97 8.41 -7.89
CA ASN A 388 16.71 9.03 -8.27
C ASN A 388 16.83 10.56 -8.45
N ALA A 389 18.05 11.10 -8.47
CA ALA A 389 18.31 12.50 -8.76
C ALA A 389 17.82 12.88 -10.18
N ASP A 390 17.45 14.15 -10.32
CA ASP A 390 17.13 14.74 -11.63
C ASP A 390 18.40 14.84 -12.48
N ILE A 391 18.28 14.49 -13.76
CA ILE A 391 19.39 14.40 -14.71
C ILE A 391 19.65 15.71 -15.46
N LEU A 392 18.81 16.74 -15.26
CA LEU A 392 18.88 17.99 -16.03
C LEU A 392 20.28 18.63 -15.99
N ASP A 393 20.86 18.74 -14.80
CA ASP A 393 22.19 19.33 -14.59
C ASP A 393 23.29 18.49 -15.28
N ASP A 394 23.15 17.16 -15.29
CA ASP A 394 24.12 16.24 -15.89
C ASP A 394 24.09 16.30 -17.42
N VAL A 395 22.90 16.45 -18.00
CA VAL A 395 22.69 16.64 -19.44
C VAL A 395 23.22 18.00 -19.89
N GLU A 396 22.95 19.08 -19.13
CA GLU A 396 23.50 20.42 -19.44
C GLU A 396 25.04 20.44 -19.37
N GLN A 397 25.64 19.62 -18.50
CA GLN A 397 27.08 19.46 -18.36
C GLN A 397 27.70 18.46 -19.36
N ASN A 398 26.91 17.85 -20.25
CA ASN A 398 27.34 16.83 -21.21
C ASN A 398 28.14 15.68 -20.55
N LYS A 399 27.71 15.22 -19.38
CA LYS A 399 28.34 14.07 -18.71
C LYS A 399 28.16 12.79 -19.53
N PRO A 400 29.10 11.83 -19.44
CA PRO A 400 28.99 10.57 -20.17
C PRO A 400 27.74 9.80 -19.72
N ILE A 401 26.99 9.27 -20.70
CA ILE A 401 25.76 8.51 -20.45
C ILE A 401 26.15 7.19 -19.76
N PRO A 402 25.60 6.87 -18.57
CA PRO A 402 25.97 5.68 -17.82
C PRO A 402 25.35 4.39 -18.37
N CYS A 403 24.35 4.51 -19.26
CA CYS A 403 23.67 3.38 -19.88
C CYS A 403 24.32 3.01 -21.21
N LYS A 404 24.39 1.71 -21.50
CA LYS A 404 24.82 1.21 -22.81
C LYS A 404 23.77 1.56 -23.86
N ASP A 405 24.21 1.75 -25.10
CA ASP A 405 23.30 1.98 -26.20
C ASP A 405 22.43 0.73 -26.45
N PHE A 406 21.13 0.95 -26.53
CA PHE A 406 20.11 -0.07 -26.80
C PHE A 406 19.32 0.23 -28.09
N THR A 407 19.70 1.28 -28.82
CA THR A 407 19.03 1.74 -30.04
C THR A 407 19.64 1.11 -31.29
N LEU A 408 20.96 1.11 -31.41
CA LEU A 408 21.69 0.58 -32.57
C LEU A 408 21.90 -0.94 -32.48
N GLU A 409 22.29 -1.44 -31.30
CA GLU A 409 22.64 -2.85 -31.09
C GLU A 409 21.59 -3.56 -30.21
N GLN A 410 20.49 -3.98 -30.81
CA GLN A 410 19.43 -4.75 -30.13
C GLN A 410 19.81 -6.24 -30.03
N THR A 411 20.82 -6.55 -29.21
CA THR A 411 21.29 -7.93 -29.04
C THR A 411 20.43 -8.74 -28.06
N LYS A 412 19.74 -8.08 -27.12
CA LYS A 412 18.94 -8.73 -26.08
C LYS A 412 17.47 -8.36 -26.21
N GLY A 413 16.59 -9.28 -25.81
CA GLY A 413 15.14 -9.01 -25.77
C GLY A 413 14.76 -7.82 -24.86
N ILE A 414 15.54 -7.53 -23.82
CA ILE A 414 15.33 -6.34 -22.98
C ILE A 414 15.61 -5.04 -23.73
N ASP A 415 16.57 -5.03 -24.66
CA ASP A 415 16.94 -3.84 -25.43
C ASP A 415 15.86 -3.52 -26.47
N MET A 416 15.26 -4.56 -27.08
CA MET A 416 14.06 -4.42 -27.92
C MET A 416 12.88 -3.83 -27.14
N VAL A 417 12.63 -4.30 -25.91
CA VAL A 417 11.56 -3.74 -25.06
C VAL A 417 11.83 -2.28 -24.70
N LYS A 418 13.07 -1.95 -24.33
CA LYS A 418 13.47 -0.56 -24.04
C LYS A 418 13.27 0.34 -25.26
N HIS A 419 13.76 -0.08 -26.42
CA HIS A 419 13.60 0.68 -27.65
C HIS A 419 12.11 0.90 -27.96
N LEU A 420 11.28 -0.15 -27.88
CA LEU A 420 9.84 -0.03 -28.07
C LEU A 420 9.21 0.98 -27.11
N VAL A 421 9.51 0.87 -25.81
CA VAL A 421 8.96 1.77 -24.79
C VAL A 421 9.44 3.22 -24.99
N PHE A 422 10.74 3.48 -25.07
CA PHE A 422 11.27 4.84 -25.12
C PHE A 422 10.99 5.55 -26.44
N GLU A 423 10.96 4.84 -27.57
CA GLU A 423 10.66 5.44 -28.89
C GLU A 423 9.14 5.71 -29.06
N HIS A 424 8.28 4.82 -28.57
CA HIS A 424 6.83 4.85 -28.90
C HIS A 424 5.93 5.41 -27.80
N MET A 425 6.38 5.49 -26.54
CA MET A 425 5.52 5.96 -25.43
C MET A 425 4.99 7.37 -25.61
N PHE A 426 5.75 8.25 -26.25
CA PHE A 426 5.30 9.62 -26.55
C PHE A 426 4.06 9.60 -27.45
N TRP A 427 4.11 8.87 -28.56
CA TRP A 427 3.01 8.76 -29.52
C TRP A 427 1.81 8.06 -28.92
N LEU A 428 2.04 7.02 -28.11
CA LEU A 428 0.97 6.36 -27.36
C LEU A 428 0.28 7.33 -26.39
N THR A 429 1.05 8.15 -25.67
CA THR A 429 0.50 9.16 -24.75
C THR A 429 -0.33 10.20 -25.51
N MET A 430 0.17 10.71 -26.64
CA MET A 430 -0.59 11.63 -27.49
C MET A 430 -1.90 11.01 -27.99
N ALA A 431 -1.89 9.72 -28.38
CA ALA A 431 -3.10 9.00 -28.78
C ALA A 431 -4.11 8.87 -27.62
N ILE A 432 -3.66 8.56 -26.40
CA ILE A 432 -4.53 8.49 -25.21
C ILE A 432 -5.14 9.86 -24.90
N VAL A 433 -4.35 10.94 -24.95
CA VAL A 433 -4.84 12.31 -24.73
C VAL A 433 -5.85 12.70 -25.81
N PHE A 434 -5.61 12.32 -27.07
CA PHE A 434 -6.55 12.55 -28.17
C PHE A 434 -7.88 11.83 -27.95
N ILE A 435 -7.85 10.54 -27.63
CA ILE A 435 -9.05 9.75 -27.31
C ILE A 435 -9.80 10.37 -26.14
N THR A 436 -9.09 10.81 -25.10
CA THR A 436 -9.69 11.49 -23.94
C THR A 436 -10.37 12.80 -24.35
N GLY A 437 -9.75 13.58 -25.24
CA GLY A 437 -10.33 14.81 -25.80
C GLY A 437 -11.53 14.55 -26.74
N ALA A 438 -11.49 13.49 -27.53
CA ALA A 438 -12.55 13.19 -28.50
C ALA A 438 -13.79 12.53 -27.88
N THR A 439 -13.62 11.78 -26.78
CA THR A 439 -14.72 11.02 -26.15
C THR A 439 -15.70 11.87 -25.34
N ARG A 440 -15.25 12.98 -24.75
CA ARG A 440 -16.10 13.88 -23.95
C ARG A 440 -16.16 15.25 -24.61
N ILE A 441 -17.36 15.72 -24.95
CA ILE A 441 -17.57 17.03 -25.55
C ILE A 441 -17.69 18.07 -24.42
N ASN A 442 -16.60 18.78 -24.13
CA ASN A 442 -16.60 19.91 -23.20
C ASN A 442 -15.54 20.95 -23.63
N ILE A 443 -15.53 22.14 -23.02
CA ILE A 443 -14.55 23.18 -23.38
C ILE A 443 -13.11 22.76 -23.06
N PHE A 444 -12.92 21.93 -22.03
CA PHE A 444 -11.60 21.41 -21.64
C PHE A 444 -11.04 20.42 -22.67
N SER A 445 -11.91 19.71 -23.37
CA SER A 445 -11.52 18.70 -24.35
C SER A 445 -11.01 19.31 -25.64
N LEU A 446 -11.48 20.52 -25.96
CA LEU A 446 -10.89 21.35 -27.01
C LEU A 446 -9.39 21.62 -26.72
N PHE A 447 -9.02 21.94 -25.48
CA PHE A 447 -7.62 22.15 -25.12
C PHE A 447 -6.77 20.88 -25.28
N TYR A 448 -7.30 19.70 -24.92
CA TYR A 448 -6.60 18.43 -25.16
C TYR A 448 -6.37 18.17 -26.65
N VAL A 449 -7.39 18.39 -27.49
CA VAL A 449 -7.30 18.19 -28.94
C VAL A 449 -6.32 19.18 -29.58
N ILE A 450 -6.39 20.47 -29.21
CA ILE A 450 -5.44 21.49 -29.68
C ILE A 450 -4.01 21.13 -29.28
N ALA A 451 -3.79 20.76 -28.02
CA ALA A 451 -2.47 20.38 -27.54
C ALA A 451 -1.88 19.21 -28.32
N VAL A 452 -2.67 18.15 -28.57
CA VAL A 452 -2.23 17.01 -29.39
C VAL A 452 -1.88 17.44 -30.81
N PHE A 453 -2.71 18.24 -31.47
CA PHE A 453 -2.39 18.73 -32.83
C PHE A 453 -1.12 19.59 -32.85
N CYS A 454 -0.89 20.42 -31.83
CA CYS A 454 0.36 21.16 -31.69
C CYS A 454 1.57 20.21 -31.55
N PHE A 455 1.50 19.23 -30.66
CA PHE A 455 2.59 18.25 -30.48
C PHE A 455 2.82 17.37 -31.71
N MET A 456 1.75 16.96 -32.40
CA MET A 456 1.85 16.20 -33.66
C MET A 456 2.43 17.04 -34.80
N TRP A 457 2.11 18.34 -34.85
CA TRP A 457 2.66 19.26 -35.86
C TRP A 457 4.17 19.45 -35.70
N PHE A 458 4.66 19.65 -34.47
CA PHE A 458 6.11 19.69 -34.20
C PHE A 458 6.77 18.31 -34.41
N GLY A 459 6.04 17.23 -34.12
CA GLY A 459 6.48 15.86 -34.37
C GLY A 459 7.85 15.55 -33.78
N LYS A 460 8.78 15.09 -34.63
CA LYS A 460 10.13 14.68 -34.20
C LYS A 460 11.07 15.86 -33.91
N GLU A 461 10.80 17.05 -34.44
CA GLU A 461 11.61 18.24 -34.17
C GLU A 461 11.52 18.66 -32.70
N PHE A 462 10.45 18.29 -32.01
CA PHE A 462 10.28 18.52 -30.58
C PHE A 462 11.41 17.88 -29.75
N PHE A 463 11.84 16.66 -30.11
CA PHE A 463 12.90 15.93 -29.38
C PHE A 463 14.30 16.50 -29.59
N LEU A 464 14.51 17.35 -30.61
CA LEU A 464 15.79 18.00 -30.86
C LEU A 464 16.00 19.23 -29.97
N LYS A 465 14.95 19.71 -29.28
CA LYS A 465 15.07 20.84 -28.37
C LYS A 465 15.86 20.45 -27.12
N PRO A 466 16.61 21.38 -26.51
CA PRO A 466 17.28 21.14 -25.24
C PRO A 466 16.27 20.67 -24.17
N LEU A 467 16.68 19.70 -23.33
CA LEU A 467 15.82 19.06 -22.33
C LEU A 467 15.05 20.07 -21.47
N ARG A 468 15.69 21.16 -21.05
CA ARG A 468 15.06 22.23 -20.26
C ARG A 468 13.92 22.95 -20.99
N SER A 469 14.06 23.17 -22.29
CA SER A 469 13.02 23.78 -23.12
C SER A 469 11.91 22.81 -23.48
N MET A 470 12.14 21.50 -23.37
CA MET A 470 11.15 20.47 -23.60
C MET A 470 10.28 20.23 -22.35
N LEU A 471 10.88 20.36 -21.16
CA LEU A 471 10.19 20.21 -19.87
C LEU A 471 9.33 21.44 -19.48
N ARG A 472 9.68 22.63 -19.99
CA ARG A 472 8.88 23.87 -19.84
C ARG A 472 7.83 23.94 -20.93
#